data_AF-A0A0M3ALQ4-F1
#
_entry.id   AF-A0A0M3ALQ4-F1
#
_cell.length_a   1.000
_cell.length_b   1.000
_cell.length_c   1.000
_cell.angle_alpha   90.00
_cell.angle_beta   90.00
_cell.angle_gamma   90.00
#
_symmetry.space_group_name_H-M   'P 1'
#
loop_
_entity.id
_entity.type
_entity.pdbx_description
1 polymer ?
#
loop_
_entity_poly.entity_id
_entity_poly.type
_entity_poly.pdbx_seq_one_letter_code
_entity_poly.pdbx_strand_id
1 'polypeptide(L)'
;MNTAFVHFVDRCQGQADGFVATSPLARWRLGAVLMAQHAGNFVTIRKSPADGGTYEFGGLHALPGGMVRTGDWPGEEEAAAPALVEASLRARVLKEASLTSAAIPAISFCGLGPVVSSYSVKGQARFTLIAPYACPLEERASLQADDHSVDDCAWVSCAAIPWERFAPANRVIVAHRLWAILADCERESARPHVARSVAQCTRWATLMGLPAVPRPWDGPEPIEAWRNAWEAVG
;
A
#
# COMPACT_ATOMS: atom_id res chain seq x y z
N MET A 1 -13.12 -12.41 -6.26
CA MET A 1 -12.56 -11.05 -6.42
C MET A 1 -13.47 -10.09 -5.68
N ASN A 2 -12.95 -9.10 -4.94
CA ASN A 2 -13.81 -8.18 -4.17
C ASN A 2 -14.44 -7.15 -5.13
N THR A 3 -15.71 -7.36 -5.50
CA THR A 3 -16.45 -6.56 -6.48
C THR A 3 -16.49 -5.07 -6.13
N ALA A 4 -16.65 -4.73 -4.86
CA ALA A 4 -16.69 -3.34 -4.38
C ALA A 4 -15.37 -2.59 -4.65
N PHE A 5 -14.22 -3.26 -4.48
CA PHE A 5 -12.92 -2.65 -4.77
C PHE A 5 -12.72 -2.41 -6.27
N VAL A 6 -13.12 -3.38 -7.11
CA VAL A 6 -13.02 -3.25 -8.57
C VAL A 6 -13.83 -2.05 -9.05
N HIS A 7 -15.11 -1.97 -8.63
CA HIS A 7 -15.96 -0.83 -8.95
C HIS A 7 -15.39 0.51 -8.45
N PHE A 8 -14.78 0.52 -7.27
CA PHE A 8 -14.11 1.72 -6.76
C PHE A 8 -12.95 2.16 -7.65
N VAL A 9 -12.06 1.24 -8.06
CA VAL A 9 -10.95 1.55 -8.95
C VAL A 9 -11.46 1.99 -10.32
N ASP A 10 -12.50 1.36 -10.86
CA ASP A 10 -13.09 1.71 -12.17
C ASP A 10 -13.66 3.13 -12.21
N ARG A 11 -14.08 3.68 -11.06
CA ARG A 11 -14.52 5.10 -10.96
C ARG A 11 -13.37 6.10 -10.82
N CYS A 12 -12.14 5.62 -10.64
CA CYS A 12 -10.98 6.49 -10.56
C CYS A 12 -10.55 6.95 -11.96
N GLN A 13 -9.93 8.12 -12.02
CA GLN A 13 -9.39 8.71 -13.24
C GLN A 13 -8.20 9.60 -12.93
N GLY A 14 -7.41 9.91 -13.96
CA GLY A 14 -6.31 10.87 -13.86
C GLY A 14 -6.81 12.26 -13.50
N GLN A 15 -6.11 12.93 -12.59
CA GLN A 15 -6.41 14.29 -12.16
C GLN A 15 -5.35 15.26 -12.70
N ALA A 16 -5.70 16.55 -12.76
CA ALA A 16 -4.81 17.60 -13.25
C ALA A 16 -3.51 17.75 -12.44
N ASP A 17 -3.48 17.24 -11.20
CA ASP A 17 -2.27 17.22 -10.37
C ASP A 17 -1.34 16.02 -10.65
N GLY A 18 -1.66 15.21 -11.67
CA GLY A 18 -0.87 14.06 -12.09
C GLY A 18 -1.12 12.79 -11.29
N PHE A 19 -2.08 12.80 -10.36
CA PHE A 19 -2.43 11.65 -9.53
C PHE A 19 -3.83 11.12 -9.85
N VAL A 20 -4.15 9.95 -9.29
CA VAL A 20 -5.44 9.28 -9.52
C VAL A 20 -6.38 9.48 -8.34
N ALA A 21 -7.65 9.77 -8.63
CA ALA A 21 -8.77 9.83 -7.68
C ALA A 21 -10.10 9.64 -8.42
N THR A 22 -11.21 9.55 -7.70
CA THR A 22 -12.57 9.55 -8.27
C THR A 22 -12.97 10.92 -8.83
N SER A 23 -12.51 12.01 -8.21
CA SER A 23 -12.80 13.38 -8.66
C SER A 23 -11.69 14.37 -8.27
N PRO A 24 -11.65 15.57 -8.89
CA PRO A 24 -10.71 16.62 -8.50
C PRO A 24 -10.90 17.13 -7.07
N LEU A 25 -12.14 17.03 -6.56
CA LEU A 25 -12.53 17.46 -5.22
C LEU A 25 -12.24 16.41 -4.14
N ALA A 26 -11.87 15.19 -4.54
CA ALA A 26 -11.52 14.13 -3.61
C ALA A 26 -10.37 14.58 -2.70
N ARG A 27 -10.54 14.39 -1.39
CA ARG A 27 -9.53 14.74 -0.37
C ARG A 27 -8.39 13.72 -0.29
N TRP A 28 -8.38 12.75 -1.19
CA TRP A 28 -7.48 11.61 -1.21
C TRP A 28 -6.93 11.37 -2.62
N ARG A 29 -5.80 10.66 -2.70
CA ARG A 29 -5.26 10.10 -3.96
C ARG A 29 -5.05 8.60 -3.83
N LEU A 30 -5.20 7.89 -4.93
CA LEU A 30 -4.97 6.44 -4.99
C LEU A 30 -3.48 6.16 -4.88
N GLY A 31 -3.13 5.22 -4.01
CA GLY A 31 -1.80 4.62 -3.96
C GLY A 31 -1.90 3.12 -4.19
N ALA A 32 -0.80 2.51 -4.58
CA ALA A 32 -0.68 1.07 -4.72
C ALA A 32 0.67 0.62 -4.17
N VAL A 33 0.68 -0.53 -3.51
CA VAL A 33 1.91 -1.16 -2.99
C VAL A 33 1.93 -2.63 -3.35
N LEU A 34 3.14 -3.18 -3.51
CA LEU A 34 3.36 -4.58 -3.84
C LEU A 34 4.07 -5.31 -2.71
N MET A 35 3.47 -6.40 -2.26
CA MET A 35 4.14 -7.41 -1.45
C MET A 35 4.67 -8.52 -2.36
N ALA A 36 5.92 -8.37 -2.81
CA ALA A 36 6.63 -9.41 -3.56
C ALA A 36 7.21 -10.43 -2.56
N GLN A 37 6.86 -11.72 -2.71
CA GLN A 37 7.13 -12.76 -1.71
C GLN A 37 7.93 -13.93 -2.30
N HIS A 38 8.92 -14.43 -1.58
CA HIS A 38 9.65 -15.64 -1.94
C HIS A 38 10.13 -16.39 -0.69
N ALA A 39 9.87 -17.70 -0.63
CA ALA A 39 10.36 -18.61 0.42
C ALA A 39 10.24 -18.05 1.87
N GLY A 40 9.06 -17.57 2.26
CA GLY A 40 8.83 -17.03 3.61
C GLY A 40 9.47 -15.66 3.87
N ASN A 41 9.90 -14.96 2.83
CA ASN A 41 10.39 -13.59 2.89
C ASN A 41 9.56 -12.68 1.96
N PHE A 42 9.64 -11.38 2.18
CA PHE A 42 9.05 -10.39 1.29
C PHE A 42 9.94 -9.15 1.15
N VAL A 43 9.77 -8.44 0.04
CA VAL A 43 10.55 -7.24 -0.25
C VAL A 43 10.00 -6.04 0.51
N THR A 44 10.91 -5.25 1.08
CA THR A 44 10.62 -3.97 1.73
C THR A 44 11.59 -2.92 1.23
N ILE A 45 11.17 -1.67 1.39
CA ILE A 45 12.01 -0.49 1.16
C ILE A 45 12.04 0.36 2.42
N ARG A 46 13.11 1.11 2.63
CA ARG A 46 13.20 2.12 3.68
C ARG A 46 13.10 3.49 3.02
N LYS A 47 12.06 4.26 3.35
CA LYS A 47 11.86 5.58 2.75
C LYS A 47 12.92 6.57 3.21
N SER A 48 13.51 7.31 2.29
CA SER A 48 14.42 8.40 2.61
C SER A 48 13.68 9.51 3.36
N PRO A 49 14.31 10.17 4.34
CA PRO A 49 13.80 11.44 4.85
C PRO A 49 13.70 12.43 3.68
N ALA A 50 12.55 13.07 3.48
CA ALA A 50 12.44 14.09 2.44
C ALA A 50 13.38 15.27 2.76
N ASP A 51 14.02 15.85 1.75
CA ASP A 51 14.79 17.09 1.89
C ASP A 51 13.90 18.18 2.52
N GLY A 52 14.32 18.69 3.68
CA GLY A 52 13.53 19.63 4.50
C GLY A 52 12.73 19.00 5.65
N GLY A 53 12.82 17.69 5.87
CA GLY A 53 12.41 17.02 7.12
C GLY A 53 10.92 16.83 7.34
N THR A 54 10.07 17.01 6.32
CA THR A 54 8.60 17.03 6.49
C THR A 54 7.88 15.72 6.15
N TYR A 55 8.56 14.67 5.67
CA TYR A 55 7.90 13.39 5.44
C TYR A 55 7.88 12.56 6.72
N GLU A 56 6.70 12.48 7.34
CA GLU A 56 6.47 11.87 8.66
C GLU A 56 6.79 10.36 8.74
N PHE A 57 7.03 9.70 7.60
CA PHE A 57 7.42 8.28 7.53
C PHE A 57 8.83 8.06 6.99
N GLY A 58 9.65 9.11 6.90
CA GLY A 58 11.08 8.97 6.59
C GLY A 58 11.78 8.05 7.59
N GLY A 59 12.65 7.17 7.08
CA GLY A 59 13.37 6.16 7.85
C GLY A 59 12.57 4.88 8.17
N LEU A 60 11.26 4.85 7.89
CA LEU A 60 10.43 3.66 8.12
C LEU A 60 10.45 2.70 6.94
N HIS A 61 10.23 1.43 7.23
CA HIS A 61 10.01 0.39 6.23
C HIS A 61 8.60 0.51 5.63
N ALA A 62 8.51 0.25 4.33
CA ALA A 62 7.27 0.16 3.58
C ALA A 62 7.36 -0.97 2.54
N LEU A 63 6.23 -1.35 1.99
CA LEU A 63 6.19 -2.15 0.77
C LEU A 63 6.55 -1.23 -0.42
N PRO A 64 7.27 -1.74 -1.43
CA PRO A 64 7.51 -1.01 -2.68
C PRO A 64 6.20 -0.52 -3.32
N GLY A 65 6.19 0.71 -3.81
CA GLY A 65 5.05 1.37 -4.42
C GLY A 65 4.86 2.82 -3.96
N GLY A 66 3.70 3.38 -4.27
CA GLY A 66 3.41 4.78 -3.95
C GLY A 66 2.09 5.26 -4.51
N MET A 67 1.92 6.58 -4.55
CA MET A 67 0.78 7.20 -5.24
C MET A 67 0.81 6.83 -6.72
N VAL A 68 -0.36 6.50 -7.26
CA VAL A 68 -0.56 6.17 -8.68
C VAL A 68 -0.49 7.46 -9.49
N ARG A 69 0.38 7.47 -10.51
CA ARG A 69 0.66 8.66 -11.33
C ARG A 69 0.24 8.44 -12.77
N THR A 70 -0.40 9.45 -13.35
CA THR A 70 -0.82 9.44 -14.76
C THR A 70 0.37 9.33 -15.71
N GLY A 71 1.49 9.99 -15.37
CA GLY A 71 2.71 9.97 -16.18
C GLY A 71 3.48 8.65 -16.21
N ASP A 72 3.08 7.64 -15.42
CA ASP A 72 3.66 6.30 -15.51
C ASP A 72 2.99 5.44 -16.60
N TRP A 73 1.92 5.94 -17.23
CA TRP A 73 1.26 5.28 -18.34
C TRP A 73 2.09 5.39 -19.64
N PRO A 74 2.42 4.27 -20.31
CA PRO A 74 3.22 4.30 -21.53
C PRO A 74 2.41 4.58 -22.81
N GLY A 75 1.07 4.55 -22.76
CA GLY A 75 0.22 4.74 -23.93
C GLY A 75 -0.12 6.22 -24.20
N GLU A 76 -0.48 6.52 -25.44
CA GLU A 76 -0.92 7.86 -25.87
C GLU A 76 -2.38 8.16 -25.49
N GLU A 77 -3.20 7.11 -25.35
CA GLU A 77 -4.61 7.21 -24.96
C GLU A 77 -4.80 7.26 -23.44
N GLU A 78 -5.94 7.79 -22.99
CA GLU A 78 -6.31 7.76 -21.57
C GLU A 78 -6.53 6.31 -21.11
N ALA A 79 -5.74 5.87 -20.13
CA ALA A 79 -5.83 4.53 -19.59
C ALA A 79 -7.02 4.39 -18.63
N ALA A 80 -7.71 3.24 -18.70
CA ALA A 80 -8.59 2.82 -17.63
C ALA A 80 -7.80 2.70 -16.31
N ALA A 81 -8.42 3.10 -15.19
CA ALA A 81 -7.75 3.16 -13.90
C ALA A 81 -7.07 1.84 -13.45
N PRO A 82 -7.64 0.64 -13.64
CA PRO A 82 -6.95 -0.60 -13.30
C PRO A 82 -5.61 -0.77 -14.02
N ALA A 83 -5.57 -0.46 -15.32
CA ALA A 83 -4.35 -0.54 -16.12
C ALA A 83 -3.32 0.52 -15.69
N LEU A 84 -3.79 1.72 -15.35
CA LEU A 84 -2.94 2.79 -14.83
C LEU A 84 -2.32 2.43 -13.48
N VAL A 85 -3.09 1.83 -12.58
CA VAL A 85 -2.62 1.35 -11.27
C VAL A 85 -1.51 0.32 -11.46
N GLU A 86 -1.72 -0.66 -12.35
CA GLU A 86 -0.72 -1.69 -12.63
C GLU A 86 0.55 -1.08 -13.25
N ALA A 87 0.43 -0.20 -14.24
CA ALA A 87 1.57 0.46 -14.88
C ALA A 87 2.39 1.27 -13.88
N SER A 88 1.73 2.11 -13.07
CA SER A 88 2.39 2.93 -12.06
C SER A 88 3.03 2.06 -10.97
N LEU A 89 2.34 1.02 -10.48
CA LEU A 89 2.92 0.10 -9.49
C LEU A 89 4.18 -0.58 -10.02
N ARG A 90 4.15 -1.10 -11.25
CA ARG A 90 5.32 -1.74 -11.88
C ARG A 90 6.48 -0.75 -12.06
N ALA A 91 6.20 0.46 -12.54
CA ALA A 91 7.21 1.49 -12.72
C ALA A 91 7.88 1.87 -11.38
N ARG A 92 7.11 1.96 -10.30
CA ARG A 92 7.64 2.25 -8.96
C ARG A 92 8.44 1.10 -8.39
N VAL A 93 7.90 -0.11 -8.43
CA VAL A 93 8.55 -1.32 -7.93
C VAL A 93 9.90 -1.56 -8.63
N LEU A 94 9.98 -1.28 -9.93
CA LEU A 94 11.23 -1.32 -10.67
C LEU A 94 12.26 -0.32 -10.12
N LYS A 95 11.87 0.95 -9.90
CA LYS A 95 12.80 1.97 -9.39
C LYS A 95 13.17 1.77 -7.92
N GLU A 96 12.24 1.31 -7.10
CA GLU A 96 12.42 1.23 -5.65
C GLU A 96 13.08 -0.09 -5.19
N ALA A 97 13.00 -1.15 -5.98
CA ALA A 97 13.51 -2.47 -5.59
C ALA A 97 14.12 -3.29 -6.75
N SER A 98 14.27 -2.72 -7.95
CA SER A 98 14.82 -3.39 -9.14
C SER A 98 14.07 -4.66 -9.56
N LEU A 99 12.81 -4.81 -9.15
CA LEU A 99 11.99 -5.94 -9.59
C LEU A 99 11.38 -5.64 -10.97
N THR A 100 11.80 -6.40 -11.97
CA THR A 100 11.37 -6.24 -13.36
C THR A 100 10.01 -6.89 -13.61
N SER A 101 9.37 -6.55 -14.73
CA SER A 101 8.13 -7.20 -15.17
C SER A 101 8.29 -8.71 -15.36
N ALA A 102 9.49 -9.19 -15.74
CA ALA A 102 9.78 -10.61 -15.85
C ALA A 102 9.78 -11.30 -14.48
N ALA A 103 10.30 -10.64 -13.44
CA ALA A 103 10.27 -11.15 -12.07
C ALA A 103 8.86 -11.11 -11.45
N ILE A 104 8.00 -10.19 -11.90
CA ILE A 104 6.64 -9.98 -11.39
C ILE A 104 5.62 -10.30 -12.51
N PRO A 105 5.46 -11.57 -12.90
CA PRO A 105 4.63 -11.90 -14.06
C PRO A 105 3.15 -11.59 -13.82
N ALA A 106 2.66 -11.74 -12.58
CA ALA A 106 1.28 -11.46 -12.22
C ALA A 106 1.18 -10.82 -10.84
N ILE A 107 0.46 -9.69 -10.76
CA ILE A 107 0.09 -9.06 -9.49
C ILE A 107 -1.37 -9.39 -9.17
N SER A 108 -1.66 -9.61 -7.89
CA SER A 108 -3.01 -9.93 -7.42
C SER A 108 -3.37 -9.05 -6.24
N PHE A 109 -4.64 -8.64 -6.15
CA PHE A 109 -5.10 -7.81 -5.05
C PHE A 109 -5.16 -8.61 -3.73
N CYS A 110 -4.66 -8.05 -2.63
CA CYS A 110 -4.56 -8.73 -1.32
C CYS A 110 -5.90 -8.85 -0.57
N GLY A 111 -7.01 -8.35 -1.11
CA GLY A 111 -8.35 -8.61 -0.60
C GLY A 111 -8.79 -7.78 0.60
N LEU A 112 -7.93 -7.05 1.32
CA LEU A 112 -8.35 -6.22 2.46
C LEU A 112 -9.18 -4.99 2.05
N GLY A 113 -8.99 -4.45 0.84
CA GLY A 113 -9.43 -3.09 0.53
C GLY A 113 -8.26 -2.10 0.66
N PRO A 114 -8.36 -0.89 0.10
CA PRO A 114 -7.38 0.15 0.35
C PRO A 114 -7.21 0.42 1.85
N VAL A 115 -5.99 0.70 2.29
CA VAL A 115 -5.72 1.16 3.67
C VAL A 115 -5.42 2.66 3.62
N VAL A 116 -6.05 3.41 4.51
CA VAL A 116 -5.88 4.87 4.57
C VAL A 116 -4.53 5.22 5.19
N SER A 117 -3.79 6.10 4.53
CA SER A 117 -2.62 6.79 5.07
C SER A 117 -2.84 8.30 4.98
N SER A 118 -2.11 9.08 5.78
CA SER A 118 -2.06 10.53 5.64
C SER A 118 -0.63 10.99 5.37
N TYR A 119 -0.50 12.15 4.73
CA TYR A 119 0.76 12.84 4.57
C TYR A 119 0.48 14.34 4.58
N SER A 120 1.46 15.14 5.00
CA SER A 120 1.33 16.60 5.05
C SER A 120 2.02 17.26 3.86
N VAL A 121 1.32 18.15 3.17
CA VAL A 121 1.88 19.01 2.12
C VAL A 121 1.47 20.44 2.39
N LYS A 122 2.46 21.35 2.49
CA LYS A 122 2.24 22.78 2.78
C LYS A 122 1.36 23.00 4.03
N GLY A 123 1.58 22.20 5.08
CA GLY A 123 0.83 22.27 6.34
C GLY A 123 -0.59 21.70 6.31
N GLN A 124 -1.04 21.15 5.17
CA GLN A 124 -2.34 20.52 5.05
C GLN A 124 -2.22 19.00 5.04
N ALA A 125 -3.04 18.33 5.85
CA ALA A 125 -3.19 16.89 5.79
C ALA A 125 -3.89 16.49 4.49
N ARG A 126 -3.25 15.59 3.75
CA ARG A 126 -3.77 14.89 2.58
C ARG A 126 -3.89 13.41 2.92
N PHE A 127 -4.74 12.70 2.19
CA PHE A 127 -4.95 11.28 2.40
C PHE A 127 -4.54 10.47 1.18
N THR A 128 -4.14 9.22 1.42
CA THR A 128 -3.90 8.22 0.39
C THR A 128 -4.72 6.99 0.69
N LEU A 129 -5.44 6.48 -0.31
CA LEU A 129 -6.07 5.17 -0.27
C LEU A 129 -5.12 4.16 -0.90
N ILE A 130 -4.45 3.34 -0.09
CA ILE A 130 -3.39 2.45 -0.57
C ILE A 130 -3.96 1.06 -0.88
N ALA A 131 -4.09 0.73 -2.15
CA ALA A 131 -4.48 -0.59 -2.64
C ALA A 131 -3.32 -1.60 -2.50
N PRO A 132 -3.47 -2.65 -1.69
CA PRO A 132 -2.42 -3.66 -1.54
C PRO A 132 -2.49 -4.74 -2.62
N TYR A 133 -1.35 -4.99 -3.27
CA TYR A 133 -1.15 -6.10 -4.20
C TYR A 133 -0.08 -7.06 -3.67
N ALA A 134 -0.12 -8.30 -4.14
CA ALA A 134 0.88 -9.31 -3.86
C ALA A 134 1.29 -10.06 -5.14
N CYS A 135 2.54 -10.49 -5.16
CA CYS A 135 3.09 -11.34 -6.20
C CYS A 135 4.01 -12.39 -5.55
N PRO A 136 3.70 -13.69 -5.65
CA PRO A 136 4.68 -14.73 -5.34
C PRO A 136 5.74 -14.74 -6.45
N LEU A 137 7.02 -14.70 -6.07
CA LEU A 137 8.14 -14.82 -7.00
C LEU A 137 8.65 -16.26 -7.01
N GLU A 138 8.91 -16.77 -8.21
CA GLU A 138 9.50 -18.10 -8.40
C GLU A 138 10.93 -18.15 -7.87
N GLU A 139 11.69 -17.07 -8.08
CA GLU A 139 13.08 -16.96 -7.67
C GLU A 139 13.32 -15.73 -6.77
N ARG A 140 14.37 -15.80 -5.96
CA ARG A 140 14.81 -14.67 -5.16
C ARG A 140 15.55 -13.65 -6.04
N ALA A 141 14.90 -12.53 -6.32
CA ALA A 141 15.51 -11.42 -7.04
C ALA A 141 16.62 -10.72 -6.23
N SER A 142 17.64 -10.22 -6.95
CA SER A 142 18.58 -9.23 -6.42
C SER A 142 17.87 -7.88 -6.33
N LEU A 143 18.03 -7.19 -5.20
CA LEU A 143 17.35 -5.93 -4.94
C LEU A 143 18.34 -4.77 -5.01
N GLN A 144 17.91 -3.67 -5.63
CA GLN A 144 18.64 -2.41 -5.64
C GLN A 144 17.63 -1.26 -5.75
N ALA A 145 17.89 -0.16 -5.04
CA ALA A 145 17.11 1.06 -5.13
C ALA A 145 17.79 2.05 -6.08
N ASP A 146 17.03 2.60 -7.02
CA ASP A 146 17.40 3.67 -7.96
C ASP A 146 16.52 4.92 -7.76
N ASP A 147 15.55 4.86 -6.85
CA ASP A 147 14.68 5.98 -6.50
C ASP A 147 15.27 6.77 -5.31
N HIS A 148 15.51 8.06 -5.50
CA HIS A 148 16.03 8.99 -4.48
C HIS A 148 15.16 9.10 -3.21
N SER A 149 13.91 8.62 -3.24
CA SER A 149 13.03 8.55 -2.06
C SER A 149 13.17 7.26 -1.27
N VAL A 150 14.13 6.40 -1.62
CA VAL A 150 14.43 5.12 -0.97
C VAL A 150 15.89 5.05 -0.57
N ASP A 151 16.15 4.87 0.72
CA ASP A 151 17.51 4.72 1.26
C ASP A 151 18.05 3.30 1.07
N ASP A 152 17.15 2.31 1.12
CA ASP A 152 17.51 0.90 1.15
C ASP A 152 16.34 0.02 0.70
N CYS A 153 16.64 -1.14 0.13
CA CYS A 153 15.67 -2.17 -0.22
C CYS A 153 16.19 -3.54 0.22
N ALA A 154 15.35 -4.32 0.91
CA ALA A 154 15.78 -5.55 1.55
C ALA A 154 14.68 -6.62 1.57
N TRP A 155 15.13 -7.87 1.59
CA TRP A 155 14.30 -9.01 1.94
C TRP A 155 14.12 -9.09 3.46
N VAL A 156 12.87 -9.12 3.90
CA VAL A 156 12.49 -9.32 5.31
C VAL A 156 11.83 -10.67 5.48
N SER A 157 12.25 -11.41 6.51
CA SER A 157 11.65 -12.69 6.87
C SER A 157 10.27 -12.48 7.49
N CYS A 158 9.29 -13.28 7.08
CA CYS A 158 7.96 -13.32 7.69
C CYS A 158 8.01 -13.70 9.18
N ALA A 159 9.04 -14.45 9.60
CA ALA A 159 9.21 -14.89 10.99
C ALA A 159 9.87 -13.83 11.89
N ALA A 160 10.49 -12.80 11.31
CA ALA A 160 11.27 -11.80 12.03
C ALA A 160 11.00 -10.39 11.49
N ILE A 161 9.72 -10.01 11.45
CA ILE A 161 9.30 -8.71 10.94
C ILE A 161 9.60 -7.62 11.99
N PRO A 162 10.33 -6.54 11.64
CA PRO A 162 10.58 -5.41 12.54
C PRO A 162 9.33 -4.51 12.61
N TRP A 163 8.26 -5.00 13.23
CA TRP A 163 6.93 -4.38 13.20
C TRP A 163 6.96 -2.90 13.56
N GLU A 164 7.69 -2.51 14.59
CA GLU A 164 7.80 -1.14 15.07
C GLU A 164 8.39 -0.17 14.03
N ARG A 165 9.15 -0.67 13.06
CA ARG A 165 9.82 0.14 12.04
C ARG A 165 9.03 0.32 10.76
N PHE A 166 7.85 -0.30 10.63
CA PHE A 166 7.00 -0.10 9.45
C PHE A 166 6.15 1.17 9.52
N ALA A 167 5.95 1.81 8.37
CA ALA A 167 4.94 2.84 8.20
C ALA A 167 3.53 2.30 8.55
N PRO A 168 2.64 3.09 9.17
CA PRO A 168 1.41 2.57 9.77
C PRO A 168 0.53 1.76 8.83
N ALA A 169 0.19 2.30 7.65
CA ALA A 169 -0.65 1.61 6.67
C ALA A 169 0.00 0.33 6.13
N ASN A 170 1.30 0.36 5.84
CA ASN A 170 2.06 -0.81 5.40
C ASN A 170 2.07 -1.91 6.47
N ARG A 171 2.21 -1.54 7.76
CA ARG A 171 2.12 -2.48 8.88
C ARG A 171 0.76 -3.19 8.91
N VAL A 172 -0.33 -2.46 8.70
CA VAL A 172 -1.69 -3.04 8.65
C VAL A 172 -1.83 -3.99 7.47
N ILE A 173 -1.36 -3.60 6.28
CA ILE A 173 -1.39 -4.42 5.06
C ILE A 173 -0.63 -5.74 5.27
N VAL A 174 0.62 -5.66 5.73
CA VAL A 174 1.48 -6.83 5.98
C VAL A 174 0.84 -7.73 7.04
N ALA A 175 0.32 -7.16 8.13
CA ALA A 175 -0.32 -7.93 9.19
C ALA A 175 -1.54 -8.69 8.68
N HIS A 176 -2.46 -8.05 7.95
CA HIS A 176 -3.62 -8.73 7.37
C HIS A 176 -3.23 -9.85 6.39
N ARG A 177 -2.17 -9.65 5.61
CA ARG A 177 -1.71 -10.66 4.65
C ARG A 177 -1.09 -11.89 5.34
N LEU A 178 -0.36 -11.69 6.43
CA LEU A 178 0.42 -12.75 7.07
C LEU A 178 -0.23 -13.34 8.33
N TRP A 179 -1.24 -12.69 8.92
CA TRP A 179 -1.73 -13.03 10.27
C TRP A 179 -2.03 -14.52 10.48
N ALA A 180 -2.67 -15.15 9.49
CA ALA A 180 -3.09 -16.55 9.56
C ALA A 180 -1.92 -17.54 9.52
N ILE A 181 -0.75 -17.13 9.04
CA ILE A 181 0.44 -18.00 8.92
C ILE A 181 1.52 -17.69 9.96
N LEU A 182 1.35 -16.62 10.74
CA LEU A 182 2.25 -16.29 11.84
C LEU A 182 2.04 -17.25 13.02
N ALA A 183 3.13 -17.71 13.61
CA ALA A 183 3.12 -18.42 14.88
C ALA A 183 2.50 -17.56 16.00
N ASP A 184 2.05 -18.21 17.08
CA ASP A 184 1.39 -17.48 18.18
C ASP A 184 2.32 -16.44 18.82
N CYS A 185 3.60 -16.78 19.05
CA CYS A 185 4.59 -15.85 19.58
C CYS A 185 4.85 -14.64 18.64
N GLU A 186 4.83 -14.86 17.33
CA GLU A 186 4.96 -13.81 16.32
C GLU A 186 3.74 -12.89 16.33
N ARG A 187 2.52 -13.46 16.45
CA ARG A 187 1.28 -12.69 16.59
C ARG A 187 1.25 -11.87 17.87
N GLU A 188 1.70 -12.43 18.99
CA GLU A 188 1.81 -11.73 20.27
C GLU A 188 2.74 -10.54 20.19
N SER A 189 3.94 -10.72 19.60
CA SER A 189 4.90 -9.65 19.36
C SER A 189 4.34 -8.57 18.42
N ALA A 190 3.64 -8.95 17.35
CA ALA A 190 3.06 -8.02 16.38
C ALA A 190 1.90 -7.18 16.93
N ARG A 191 1.06 -7.78 17.79
CA ARG A 191 -0.24 -7.26 18.21
C ARG A 191 -0.23 -5.79 18.68
N PRO A 192 0.65 -5.34 19.60
CA PRO A 192 0.64 -3.94 20.05
C PRO A 192 0.98 -2.95 18.94
N HIS A 193 1.90 -3.30 18.04
CA HIS A 193 2.31 -2.45 16.92
C HIS A 193 1.21 -2.36 15.86
N VAL A 194 0.59 -3.49 15.53
CA VAL A 194 -0.53 -3.55 14.59
C VAL A 194 -1.73 -2.81 15.14
N ALA A 195 -2.09 -2.99 16.41
CA ALA A 195 -3.20 -2.28 17.05
C ALA A 195 -3.00 -0.75 17.01
N ARG A 196 -1.78 -0.27 17.28
CA ARG A 196 -1.44 1.15 17.17
C ARG A 196 -1.61 1.68 15.75
N SER A 197 -1.14 0.94 14.74
CA SER A 197 -1.31 1.31 13.34
C SER A 197 -2.77 1.31 12.90
N VAL A 198 -3.54 0.30 13.31
CA VAL A 198 -4.98 0.24 13.03
C VAL A 198 -5.68 1.45 13.63
N ALA A 199 -5.42 1.78 14.90
CA ALA A 199 -6.00 2.96 15.53
C ALA A 199 -5.64 4.26 14.78
N GLN A 200 -4.42 4.39 14.29
CA GLN A 200 -4.00 5.54 13.49
C GLN A 200 -4.69 5.60 12.12
N CYS A 201 -4.73 4.48 11.39
CA CYS A 201 -5.40 4.40 10.09
C CYS A 201 -6.91 4.62 10.22
N THR A 202 -7.53 4.14 11.30
CA THR A 202 -8.93 4.40 11.64
C THR A 202 -9.19 5.89 11.87
N ARG A 203 -8.31 6.61 12.59
CA ARG A 203 -8.48 8.08 12.75
C ARG A 203 -8.52 8.78 11.38
N TRP A 204 -7.63 8.41 10.46
CA TRP A 204 -7.63 8.97 9.11
C TRP A 204 -8.85 8.57 8.29
N ALA A 205 -9.28 7.30 8.38
CA ALA A 205 -10.49 6.81 7.73
C ALA A 205 -11.73 7.57 8.21
N THR A 206 -11.88 7.78 9.52
CA THR A 206 -12.99 8.56 10.09
C THR A 206 -13.02 10.00 9.59
N LEU A 207 -11.86 10.66 9.40
CA LEU A 207 -11.79 12.01 8.82
C LEU A 207 -12.27 12.07 7.35
N MET A 208 -12.31 10.92 6.67
CA MET A 208 -12.84 10.74 5.33
C MET A 208 -14.28 10.21 5.32
N GLY A 209 -14.92 10.00 6.48
CA GLY A 209 -16.25 9.41 6.58
C GLY A 209 -16.30 7.89 6.36
N LEU A 210 -15.16 7.20 6.45
CA LEU A 210 -15.07 5.75 6.29
C LEU A 210 -15.21 5.02 7.64
N PRO A 211 -15.62 3.73 7.65
CA PRO A 211 -15.69 2.94 8.87
C PRO A 211 -14.30 2.73 9.50
N ALA A 212 -14.27 2.09 10.67
CA ALA A 212 -13.00 1.74 11.30
C ALA A 212 -12.23 0.71 10.44
N VAL A 213 -10.91 0.88 10.36
CA VAL A 213 -10.04 -0.11 9.72
C VAL A 213 -10.06 -1.38 10.58
N PRO A 214 -10.36 -2.55 10.00
CA PRO A 214 -10.45 -3.79 10.76
C PRO A 214 -9.05 -4.25 11.19
N ARG A 215 -8.99 -4.96 12.32
CA ARG A 215 -7.80 -5.65 12.80
C ARG A 215 -7.67 -7.01 12.09
N PRO A 216 -6.45 -7.55 11.90
CA PRO A 216 -6.27 -8.87 11.30
C PRO A 216 -6.91 -10.03 12.08
N TRP A 217 -7.22 -9.82 13.36
CA TRP A 217 -7.87 -10.79 14.23
C TRP A 217 -9.33 -10.46 14.52
N ASP A 218 -9.92 -9.50 13.80
CA ASP A 218 -11.37 -9.30 13.85
C ASP A 218 -12.08 -10.43 13.09
N GLY A 219 -13.36 -10.63 13.40
CA GLY A 219 -14.22 -11.55 12.67
C GLY A 219 -14.46 -11.11 11.21
N PRO A 220 -15.19 -11.93 10.42
CA PRO A 220 -15.46 -11.64 9.01
C PRO A 220 -16.27 -10.36 8.81
N GLU A 221 -17.21 -10.04 9.71
CA GLU A 221 -18.13 -8.91 9.58
C GLU A 221 -17.41 -7.54 9.49
N PRO A 222 -16.48 -7.16 10.39
CA PRO A 222 -15.70 -5.93 10.21
C PRO A 222 -14.89 -5.86 8.91
N ILE A 223 -14.38 -6.99 8.43
CA ILE A 223 -13.63 -7.07 7.18
C ILE A 223 -14.56 -6.86 5.99
N GLU A 224 -15.75 -7.46 6.00
CA GLU A 224 -16.76 -7.28 4.96
C GLU A 224 -17.31 -5.86 4.95
N ALA A 225 -17.62 -5.28 6.11
CA ALA A 225 -18.05 -3.89 6.21
C ALA A 225 -17.00 -2.92 5.61
N TRP A 226 -15.73 -3.15 5.93
CA TRP A 226 -14.62 -2.38 5.35
C TRP A 226 -14.50 -2.55 3.84
N ARG A 227 -14.65 -3.78 3.33
CA ARG A 227 -14.62 -4.10 1.90
C ARG A 227 -15.79 -3.47 1.13
N ASN A 228 -16.98 -3.40 1.73
CA ASN A 228 -18.17 -2.85 1.07
C ASN A 228 -18.20 -1.32 1.12
N ALA A 229 -17.52 -0.69 2.09
CA ALA A 229 -17.46 0.76 2.21
C ALA A 229 -16.90 1.47 0.96
N TRP A 230 -16.12 0.77 0.13
CA TRP A 230 -15.53 1.31 -1.10
C TRP A 230 -16.57 1.67 -2.17
N GLU A 231 -17.75 1.05 -2.15
CA GLU A 231 -18.84 1.41 -3.06
C GLU A 231 -19.31 2.85 -2.84
N ALA A 232 -19.24 3.35 -1.61
CA ALA A 232 -19.69 4.68 -1.22
C ALA A 232 -18.61 5.77 -1.35
N VAL A 233 -17.36 5.42 -1.67
CA VAL A 233 -16.28 6.41 -1.77
C VAL A 233 -16.37 7.18 -3.08
N GLY A 234 -16.69 8.47 -2.97
CA GLY A 234 -16.72 9.47 -4.05
C GLY A 234 -15.51 10.38 -4.09
#